data_AF-A0A7Z0MMQ9-F1
#
_entry.id   AF-A0A7Z0MMQ9-F1
#
_cell.length_a   1.000
_cell.length_b   1.000
_cell.length_c   1.000
_cell.angle_alpha   90.00
_cell.angle_beta   90.00
_cell.angle_gamma   90.00
#
_symmetry.space_group_name_H-M   'P 1'
#
loop_
_entity.id
_entity.type
_entity.pdbx_description
1 polymer ?
#
loop_
_entity_poly.entity_id
_entity_poly.type
_entity_poly.pdbx_seq_one_letter_code
_entity_poly.pdbx_strand_id
1 'polypeptide(L)'
;MTAKYLIINADDYGYYACISKGILQGAEHGAVTATGFMANSPDFAEYAAWLKSVSELDIGVHLNISYGTPLSLELADYLSPWQGEFPDKLTMVRAISTGKLPVQMIEKEWRLQIERCLREQIDIRFLNSHEHLHMLPPLYKIFCQLVNEYQLFNSRKSMAEWGLPLSLESAFRNSLSPLLMFLIPIHRCFSHLSY
;
A
#
# COMPACT_ATOMS: atom_id res chain seq x y z
N MET A 1 -25.45 18.06 -12.74
CA MET A 1 -25.15 16.62 -12.61
C MET A 1 -23.76 16.51 -12.02
N THR A 2 -23.55 15.71 -10.97
CA THR A 2 -22.21 15.41 -10.46
C THR A 2 -21.51 14.44 -11.43
N ALA A 3 -20.31 14.80 -11.88
CA ALA A 3 -19.51 13.91 -12.72
C ALA A 3 -19.15 12.64 -11.92
N LYS A 4 -19.27 11.47 -12.56
CA LYS A 4 -18.78 10.20 -11.99
C LYS A 4 -17.37 9.95 -12.51
N TYR A 5 -16.47 9.54 -11.62
CA TYR A 5 -15.09 9.17 -11.94
C TYR A 5 -14.90 7.68 -11.68
N LEU A 6 -14.08 7.03 -12.50
CA LEU A 6 -13.65 5.63 -12.32
C LEU A 6 -12.13 5.61 -12.31
N ILE A 7 -11.55 4.93 -11.32
CA ILE A 7 -10.11 4.66 -11.27
C ILE A 7 -9.93 3.17 -11.51
N ILE A 8 -9.14 2.81 -12.52
CA ILE A 8 -8.75 1.43 -12.82
C ILE A 8 -7.29 1.31 -12.45
N ASN A 9 -7.03 0.72 -11.28
CA ASN A 9 -5.68 0.52 -10.77
C ASN A 9 -5.17 -0.88 -11.14
N ALA A 10 -3.97 -0.95 -11.71
CA ALA A 10 -3.24 -2.20 -11.90
C ALA A 10 -2.13 -2.30 -10.83
N ASP A 11 -2.14 -3.37 -10.04
CA ASP A 11 -1.13 -3.60 -8.99
C ASP A 11 0.17 -4.17 -9.56
N ASP A 12 1.20 -4.21 -8.71
CA ASP A 12 2.48 -4.90 -8.95
C ASP A 12 3.38 -4.32 -10.07
N TYR A 13 3.27 -3.02 -10.35
CA TYR A 13 4.28 -2.37 -11.19
C TYR A 13 5.65 -2.46 -10.52
N GLY A 14 6.65 -2.94 -11.26
CA GLY A 14 7.99 -3.19 -10.75
C GLY A 14 8.22 -4.59 -10.17
N TYR A 15 7.20 -5.47 -10.16
CA TYR A 15 7.37 -6.87 -9.76
C TYR A 15 8.21 -7.64 -10.80
N TYR A 16 7.78 -7.63 -12.06
CA TYR A 16 8.53 -8.20 -13.18
C TYR A 16 8.39 -7.31 -14.43
N ALA A 17 9.40 -7.33 -15.30
CA ALA A 17 9.42 -6.54 -16.51
C ALA A 17 8.20 -6.80 -17.42
N CYS A 18 7.72 -8.04 -17.52
CA CYS A 18 6.53 -8.36 -18.32
C CYS A 18 5.24 -7.78 -17.73
N ILE A 19 5.10 -7.77 -16.41
CA ILE A 19 3.97 -7.16 -15.71
C ILE A 19 3.98 -5.65 -15.91
N SER A 20 5.13 -5.00 -15.62
CA SER A 20 5.31 -3.56 -15.81
C SER A 20 4.99 -3.13 -17.24
N LYS A 21 5.48 -3.86 -18.26
CA LYS A 21 5.18 -3.56 -19.67
C LYS A 21 3.70 -3.71 -20.00
N GLY A 22 3.03 -4.74 -19.48
CA GLY A 22 1.59 -4.93 -19.66
C GLY A 22 0.77 -3.80 -19.03
N ILE A 23 1.17 -3.33 -17.85
CA ILE A 23 0.55 -2.17 -17.18
C ILE A 23 0.71 -0.91 -18.02
N LEU A 24 1.93 -0.63 -18.52
CA LEU A 24 2.18 0.54 -19.37
C LEU A 24 1.38 0.46 -20.66
N GLN A 25 1.31 -0.71 -21.31
CA GLN A 25 0.47 -0.91 -22.48
C GLN A 25 -1.01 -0.64 -22.16
N GLY A 26 -1.51 -1.11 -21.02
CA GLY A 26 -2.87 -0.83 -20.56
C GLY A 26 -3.12 0.67 -20.32
N ALA A 27 -2.12 1.38 -19.80
CA ALA A 27 -2.18 2.82 -19.58
C ALA A 27 -2.15 3.61 -20.90
N GLU A 28 -1.29 3.24 -21.85
CA GLU A 28 -1.21 3.83 -23.20
C GLU A 28 -2.53 3.72 -23.96
N HIS A 29 -3.31 2.66 -23.73
CA HIS A 29 -4.63 2.46 -24.33
C HIS A 29 -5.79 3.01 -23.47
N GLY A 30 -5.50 3.70 -22.36
CA GLY A 30 -6.48 4.32 -21.47
C GLY A 30 -7.30 3.34 -20.61
N ALA A 31 -6.94 2.06 -20.59
CA ALA A 31 -7.65 1.04 -19.81
C ALA A 31 -7.21 1.02 -18.34
N VAL A 32 -5.95 1.37 -18.07
CA VAL A 32 -5.38 1.51 -16.72
C VAL A 32 -5.16 2.99 -16.45
N THR A 33 -5.67 3.49 -15.34
CA THR A 33 -5.57 4.91 -14.97
C THR A 33 -4.68 5.14 -13.75
N ALA A 34 -4.34 4.07 -13.03
CA ALA A 34 -3.47 4.14 -11.86
C ALA A 34 -2.61 2.87 -11.73
N THR A 35 -1.44 2.99 -11.11
CA THR A 35 -0.64 1.82 -10.71
C THR A 35 0.22 2.09 -9.48
N GLY A 36 0.45 1.06 -8.68
CA GLY A 36 1.36 1.12 -7.54
C GLY A 36 2.74 0.56 -7.89
N PHE A 37 3.80 1.33 -7.62
CA PHE A 37 5.18 0.91 -7.86
C PHE A 37 5.79 0.22 -6.62
N MET A 38 6.25 -1.01 -6.79
CA MET A 38 7.05 -1.76 -5.82
C MET A 38 8.48 -1.20 -5.75
N ALA A 39 8.71 -0.31 -4.80
CA ALA A 39 9.98 0.42 -4.67
C ALA A 39 11.17 -0.48 -4.29
N ASN A 40 10.94 -1.69 -3.78
CA ASN A 40 12.01 -2.64 -3.44
C ASN A 40 12.47 -3.50 -4.63
N SER A 41 11.98 -3.22 -5.84
CA SER A 41 12.42 -3.89 -7.06
C SER A 41 13.94 -3.77 -7.28
N PRO A 42 14.63 -4.85 -7.72
CA PRO A 42 16.04 -4.79 -8.08
C PRO A 42 16.29 -3.87 -9.29
N ASP A 43 15.37 -3.86 -10.25
CA ASP A 43 15.47 -3.06 -11.49
C ASP A 43 14.74 -1.71 -11.37
N PHE A 44 14.60 -1.19 -10.14
CA PHE A 44 13.82 0.01 -9.83
C PHE A 44 14.16 1.22 -10.73
N ALA A 45 15.44 1.45 -11.04
CA ALA A 45 15.83 2.59 -11.87
C ALA A 45 15.30 2.49 -13.31
N GLU A 46 15.27 1.28 -13.87
CA GLU A 46 14.72 1.03 -15.21
C GLU A 46 13.20 1.24 -15.21
N TYR A 47 12.51 0.68 -14.22
CA TYR A 47 11.05 0.85 -14.07
C TYR A 47 10.66 2.31 -13.78
N ALA A 48 11.43 3.04 -12.97
CA ALA A 48 11.22 4.46 -12.74
C ALA A 48 11.36 5.28 -14.05
N ALA A 49 12.32 4.93 -14.90
CA ALA A 49 12.50 5.59 -16.19
C ALA A 49 11.32 5.34 -17.14
N TRP A 50 10.76 4.13 -17.16
CA TRP A 50 9.57 3.82 -17.98
C TRP A 50 8.31 4.55 -17.51
N LEU A 51 8.14 4.78 -16.20
CA LEU A 51 7.00 5.55 -15.70
C LEU A 51 7.03 7.01 -16.18
N LYS A 52 8.23 7.60 -16.31
CA LYS A 52 8.41 8.99 -16.76
C LYS A 52 7.96 9.22 -18.21
N SER A 53 7.81 8.17 -19.02
CA SER A 53 7.32 8.30 -20.40
C SER A 53 5.79 8.26 -20.54
N VAL A 54 5.03 8.10 -19.45
CA VAL A 54 3.56 8.01 -19.48
C VAL A 54 2.93 9.22 -18.81
N SER A 55 2.20 10.06 -19.56
CA SER A 55 1.72 11.37 -19.10
C SER A 55 0.34 11.37 -18.42
N GLU A 56 -0.39 10.24 -18.42
CA GLU A 56 -1.77 10.14 -17.91
C GLU A 56 -2.00 8.92 -16.99
N LEU A 57 -1.00 8.61 -16.16
CA LEU A 57 -1.06 7.50 -15.21
C LEU A 57 -0.85 8.02 -13.79
N ASP A 58 -1.83 7.82 -12.90
CA ASP A 58 -1.64 8.10 -11.48
C ASP A 58 -0.70 7.05 -10.88
N ILE A 59 0.43 7.48 -10.31
CA ILE A 59 1.44 6.57 -9.76
C ILE A 59 1.35 6.59 -8.24
N GLY A 60 1.20 5.42 -7.62
CA GLY A 60 1.30 5.24 -6.18
C GLY A 60 2.54 4.45 -5.78
N VAL A 61 2.77 4.30 -4.48
CA VAL A 61 3.73 3.32 -3.96
C VAL A 61 2.96 2.07 -3.54
N HIS A 62 3.34 0.94 -4.11
CA HIS A 62 2.84 -0.37 -3.73
C HIS A 62 3.69 -0.93 -2.60
N LEU A 63 3.30 -0.58 -1.37
CA LEU A 63 4.03 -0.95 -0.16
C LEU A 63 4.14 -2.48 -0.06
N ASN A 64 5.34 -2.97 0.17
CA ASN A 64 5.61 -4.41 0.12
C ASN A 64 6.38 -4.87 1.36
N ILE A 65 5.98 -6.01 1.93
CA ILE A 65 6.70 -6.71 2.99
C ILE A 65 6.61 -8.23 2.86
N SER A 66 6.26 -8.77 1.69
CA SER A 66 6.11 -10.22 1.47
C SER A 66 6.80 -10.73 0.21
N TYR A 67 7.56 -9.89 -0.49
CA TYR A 67 8.30 -10.29 -1.69
C TYR A 67 9.64 -9.56 -1.85
N GLY A 68 10.70 -10.30 -2.20
CA GLY A 68 12.02 -9.73 -2.49
C GLY A 68 12.75 -9.21 -1.25
N THR A 69 13.79 -8.40 -1.46
CA THR A 69 14.63 -7.86 -0.38
C THR A 69 14.05 -6.55 0.17
N PRO A 70 14.00 -6.32 1.50
CA PRO A 70 13.67 -5.02 2.08
C PRO A 70 14.72 -3.97 1.71
N LEU A 71 14.32 -2.69 1.71
CA LEU A 71 15.24 -1.56 1.59
C LEU A 71 15.95 -1.24 2.92
N SER A 72 15.32 -1.58 4.05
CA SER A 72 15.84 -1.43 5.40
C SER A 72 16.88 -2.51 5.70
N LEU A 73 18.12 -2.09 5.96
CA LEU A 73 19.19 -3.00 6.42
C LEU A 73 18.82 -3.68 7.75
N GLU A 74 18.19 -2.95 8.67
CA GLU A 74 17.72 -3.50 9.96
C GLU A 74 16.71 -4.64 9.74
N LEU A 75 15.80 -4.46 8.78
CA LEU A 75 14.80 -5.48 8.46
C LEU A 75 15.43 -6.65 7.69
N ALA A 76 16.39 -6.39 6.79
CA ALA A 76 17.18 -7.42 6.12
C ALA A 76 17.93 -8.30 7.13
N ASP A 77 18.59 -7.68 8.11
CA ASP A 77 19.32 -8.39 9.18
C ASP A 77 18.38 -9.24 10.05
N TYR A 78 17.22 -8.70 10.42
CA TYR A 78 16.17 -9.45 11.12
C TYR A 78 15.68 -10.66 10.29
N LEU A 79 15.62 -10.50 8.97
CA LEU A 79 15.23 -11.53 8.02
C LEU A 79 16.40 -12.44 7.58
N SER A 80 17.56 -12.40 8.26
CA SER A 80 18.68 -13.29 7.96
C SER A 80 18.33 -14.81 7.92
N PRO A 81 17.37 -15.35 8.69
CA PRO A 81 16.94 -16.75 8.51
C PRO A 81 16.34 -17.04 7.13
N TRP A 82 15.84 -16.01 6.44
CA TRP A 82 15.32 -16.04 5.08
C TRP A 82 16.28 -15.38 4.08
N GLN A 83 17.58 -15.45 4.36
CA GLN A 83 18.64 -14.86 3.50
C GLN A 83 18.49 -13.35 3.30
N GLY A 84 17.85 -12.67 4.25
CA GLY A 84 17.58 -11.23 4.17
C GLY A 84 16.41 -10.85 3.27
N GLU A 85 15.66 -11.82 2.74
CA GLU A 85 14.47 -11.57 1.92
C GLU A 85 13.19 -11.71 2.73
N PHE A 86 12.12 -11.08 2.25
CA PHE A 86 10.79 -11.26 2.81
C PHE A 86 10.31 -12.71 2.62
N PRO A 87 9.86 -13.37 3.70
CA PRO A 87 9.17 -14.64 3.58
C PRO A 87 7.75 -14.45 3.04
N ASP A 88 7.05 -15.56 2.83
CA ASP A 88 5.67 -15.56 2.37
C ASP A 88 4.72 -14.77 3.29
N LYS A 89 3.57 -14.38 2.72
CA LYS A 89 2.49 -13.65 3.39
C LYS A 89 2.11 -14.22 4.75
N LEU A 90 1.94 -15.54 4.86
CA LEU A 90 1.43 -16.16 6.08
C LEU A 90 2.47 -16.08 7.20
N THR A 91 3.73 -16.29 6.86
CA THR A 91 4.86 -16.11 7.78
C THR A 91 4.92 -14.67 8.28
N MET A 92 4.79 -13.68 7.40
CA MET A 92 4.79 -12.26 7.77
C MET A 92 3.62 -11.90 8.67
N VAL A 93 2.38 -12.27 8.30
CA VAL A 93 1.19 -12.05 9.12
C VAL A 93 1.39 -12.64 10.52
N ARG A 94 1.88 -13.88 10.61
CA ARG A 94 2.12 -14.54 11.91
C ARG A 94 3.16 -13.79 12.74
N ALA A 95 4.27 -13.35 12.14
CA ALA A 95 5.32 -12.62 12.85
C ALA A 95 4.81 -11.28 13.40
N ILE A 96 4.01 -10.55 12.61
CA ILE A 96 3.40 -9.28 12.99
C ILE A 96 2.35 -9.48 14.09
N SER A 97 1.40 -10.39 13.89
CA SER A 97 0.30 -10.63 14.82
C SER A 97 0.75 -11.19 16.17
N THR A 98 1.88 -11.90 16.21
CA THR A 98 2.49 -12.39 17.46
C THR A 98 3.45 -11.40 18.11
N GLY A 99 3.68 -10.23 17.49
CA GLY A 99 4.62 -9.20 17.97
C GLY A 99 6.10 -9.60 17.85
N LYS A 100 6.41 -10.73 17.19
CA LYS A 100 7.80 -11.16 16.94
C LYS A 100 8.51 -10.23 15.97
N LEU A 101 7.78 -9.68 14.99
CA LEU A 101 8.24 -8.62 14.12
C LEU A 101 7.70 -7.26 14.62
N PRO A 102 8.54 -6.41 15.23
CA PRO A 102 8.21 -5.04 15.56
C PRO A 102 7.67 -4.24 14.38
N VAL A 103 6.51 -3.63 14.56
CA VAL A 103 5.86 -2.83 13.51
C VAL A 103 6.63 -1.56 13.15
N GLN A 104 7.51 -1.10 14.03
CA GLN A 104 8.42 0.03 13.76
C GLN A 104 9.45 -0.31 12.67
N MET A 105 9.88 -1.58 12.55
CA MET A 105 10.74 -1.98 11.43
C MET A 105 9.99 -1.92 10.10
N ILE A 106 8.69 -2.27 10.10
CA ILE A 106 7.83 -2.15 8.92
C ILE A 106 7.57 -0.69 8.57
N GLU A 107 7.33 0.17 9.55
CA GLU A 107 7.22 1.62 9.33
C GLU A 107 8.47 2.17 8.65
N LYS A 108 9.67 1.86 9.17
CA LYS A 108 10.94 2.30 8.57
C LYS A 108 11.09 1.79 7.12
N GLU A 109 10.76 0.53 6.88
CA GLU A 109 10.78 -0.03 5.53
C GLU A 109 9.83 0.71 4.57
N TRP A 110 8.58 0.95 4.98
CA TRP A 110 7.61 1.67 4.16
C TRP A 110 8.02 3.11 3.89
N ARG A 111 8.63 3.79 4.86
CA ARG A 111 9.23 5.12 4.63
C ARG A 111 10.31 5.07 3.58
N LEU A 112 11.24 4.11 3.66
CA LEU A 112 12.29 3.94 2.65
C LEU A 112 11.72 3.66 1.26
N GLN A 113 10.64 2.89 1.15
CA GLN A 113 9.95 2.64 -0.12
C GLN A 113 9.35 3.92 -0.71
N ILE A 114 8.66 4.72 0.12
CA ILE A 114 8.10 6.01 -0.29
C ILE A 114 9.21 6.97 -0.71
N GLU A 115 10.23 7.12 0.12
CA GLU A 115 11.36 8.03 -0.09
C GLU A 115 12.21 7.66 -1.30
N ARG A 116 12.32 6.36 -1.63
CA ARG A 116 13.01 5.93 -2.86
C ARG A 116 12.27 6.44 -4.10
N CYS A 117 10.95 6.35 -4.14
CA CYS A 117 10.14 6.90 -5.23
C CYS A 117 10.25 8.44 -5.31
N LEU A 118 10.17 9.13 -4.17
CA LEU A 118 10.31 10.59 -4.12
C LEU A 118 11.69 11.07 -4.60
N ARG A 119 12.77 10.36 -4.26
CA ARG A 119 14.13 10.70 -4.73
C ARG A 119 14.28 10.62 -6.24
N GLU A 120 13.55 9.73 -6.89
CA GLU A 120 13.48 9.64 -8.36
C GLU A 120 12.52 10.65 -9.00
N GLN A 121 11.97 11.56 -8.21
CA GLN A 121 11.02 12.59 -8.65
C GLN A 121 9.75 11.98 -9.25
N ILE A 122 9.33 10.82 -8.74
CA ILE A 122 8.03 10.24 -9.07
C ILE A 122 6.96 11.02 -8.32
N ASP A 123 5.94 11.48 -9.05
CA ASP A 123 4.79 12.20 -8.50
C ASP A 123 3.82 11.20 -7.85
N ILE A 124 4.02 10.93 -6.56
CA ILE A 124 3.26 9.92 -5.82
C ILE A 124 1.85 10.45 -5.49
N ARG A 125 0.84 9.74 -5.97
CA ARG A 125 -0.58 10.05 -5.85
C ARG A 125 -1.31 9.18 -4.82
N PHE A 126 -0.80 8.03 -4.42
CA PHE A 126 -1.46 7.21 -3.41
C PHE A 126 -0.51 6.18 -2.82
N LEU A 127 -0.96 5.52 -1.75
CA LEU A 127 -0.36 4.30 -1.25
C LEU A 127 -1.38 3.18 -1.36
N ASN A 128 -0.90 1.99 -1.71
CA ASN A 128 -1.58 0.72 -1.50
C ASN A 128 -0.54 -0.31 -1.03
N SER A 129 -0.88 -1.59 -0.94
CA SER A 129 0.12 -2.59 -0.55
C SER A 129 -0.07 -3.92 -1.24
N HIS A 130 1.05 -4.60 -1.46
CA HIS A 130 1.08 -5.98 -1.92
C HIS A 130 0.32 -6.86 -0.94
N GLU A 131 -0.55 -7.70 -1.50
CA GLU A 131 -1.41 -8.65 -0.79
C GLU A 131 -2.28 -8.08 0.35
N HIS A 132 -2.51 -6.76 0.34
CA HIS A 132 -3.27 -6.01 1.35
C HIS A 132 -2.76 -6.12 2.80
N LEU A 133 -1.47 -6.38 3.00
CA LEU A 133 -0.89 -6.48 4.35
C LEU A 133 -1.06 -5.20 5.19
N HIS A 134 -1.21 -4.03 4.56
CA HIS A 134 -1.54 -2.78 5.27
C HIS A 134 -2.88 -2.81 6.03
N MET A 135 -3.77 -3.76 5.73
CA MET A 135 -5.06 -3.92 6.42
C MET A 135 -4.95 -4.61 7.78
N LEU A 136 -3.77 -5.15 8.14
CA LEU A 136 -3.57 -5.69 9.49
C LEU A 136 -3.72 -4.55 10.51
N PRO A 137 -4.49 -4.71 11.60
CA PRO A 137 -4.80 -3.62 12.53
C PRO A 137 -3.60 -2.77 13.01
N PRO A 138 -2.45 -3.37 13.40
CA PRO A 138 -1.33 -2.55 13.86
C PRO A 138 -0.61 -1.82 12.69
N LEU A 139 -0.70 -2.34 11.47
CA LEU A 139 -0.12 -1.72 10.27
C LEU A 139 -1.03 -0.66 9.66
N TYR A 140 -2.35 -0.81 9.75
CA TYR A 140 -3.30 0.16 9.22
C TYR A 140 -3.12 1.55 9.85
N LYS A 141 -2.82 1.60 11.15
CA LYS A 141 -2.51 2.86 11.84
C LYS A 141 -1.27 3.54 11.23
N ILE A 142 -0.20 2.77 11.00
CA ILE A 142 1.04 3.25 10.39
C ILE A 142 0.77 3.71 8.97
N PHE A 143 0.03 2.93 8.19
CA PHE A 143 -0.37 3.28 6.83
C PHE A 143 -1.09 4.64 6.79
N CYS A 144 -2.11 4.85 7.63
CA CYS A 144 -2.78 6.14 7.72
C CYS A 144 -1.82 7.27 8.13
N GLN A 145 -0.91 7.04 9.07
CA GLN A 145 0.09 8.03 9.46
C GLN A 145 0.97 8.44 8.27
N LEU A 146 1.49 7.48 7.50
CA LEU A 146 2.31 7.75 6.31
C LEU A 146 1.54 8.49 5.22
N VAL A 147 0.28 8.12 4.95
CA VAL A 147 -0.57 8.86 4.01
C VAL A 147 -0.70 10.32 4.42
N ASN A 148 -0.90 10.59 5.73
CA ASN A 148 -0.98 11.96 6.24
C ASN A 148 0.35 12.71 6.16
N GLU A 149 1.44 12.06 6.55
CA GLU A 149 2.75 12.69 6.67
C GLU A 149 3.34 13.10 5.32
N TYR A 150 3.27 12.22 4.32
CA TYR A 150 3.75 12.52 2.98
C TYR A 150 2.74 13.33 2.16
N GLN A 151 1.66 13.85 2.79
CA GLN A 151 0.63 14.69 2.17
C GLN A 151 0.02 14.09 0.90
N LEU A 152 -0.14 12.77 0.86
CA LEU A 152 -0.63 12.02 -0.31
C LEU A 152 -2.16 12.14 -0.49
N PHE A 153 -2.76 13.22 0.03
CA PHE A 153 -4.19 13.53 -0.06
C PHE A 153 -4.54 14.54 -1.17
N ASN A 154 -3.56 15.17 -1.81
CA ASN A 154 -3.79 16.06 -2.97
C ASN A 154 -4.10 15.29 -4.27
N SER A 155 -4.34 14.00 -4.14
CA SER A 155 -4.57 13.02 -5.17
C SER A 155 -5.77 12.20 -4.75
N ARG A 156 -6.67 12.00 -5.71
CA ARG A 156 -8.09 11.64 -5.52
C ARG A 156 -8.24 10.51 -4.49
N LYS A 157 -8.97 10.77 -3.40
CA LYS A 157 -9.26 9.78 -2.35
C LYS A 157 -9.95 8.56 -2.94
N SER A 158 -9.25 7.44 -3.04
CA SER A 158 -9.85 6.12 -3.12
C SER A 158 -10.33 5.74 -1.71
N MET A 159 -11.49 6.25 -1.32
CA MET A 159 -12.11 5.85 -0.06
C MET A 159 -12.88 4.55 -0.34
N ALA A 160 -12.44 3.43 0.23
CA ALA A 160 -13.35 2.30 0.39
C ALA A 160 -14.48 2.80 1.29
N GLU A 161 -15.67 3.01 0.74
CA GLU A 161 -16.87 3.24 1.54
C GLU A 161 -17.09 1.97 2.37
N TRP A 162 -16.55 1.95 3.58
CA TRP A 162 -17.08 1.11 4.64
C TRP A 162 -18.45 1.69 4.97
N GLY A 163 -19.45 1.33 4.17
CA GLY A 163 -20.84 1.56 4.47
C GLY A 163 -21.10 1.02 5.86
N LEU A 164 -21.51 1.92 6.76
CA LEU A 164 -22.17 1.55 8.01
C LEU A 164 -23.22 0.47 7.68
N PRO A 165 -23.33 -0.62 8.47
CA PRO A 165 -24.21 -1.73 8.12
C PRO A 165 -25.67 -1.27 8.11
N LEU A 166 -26.23 -1.09 6.92
CA LEU A 166 -27.66 -0.90 6.67
C LEU A 166 -28.36 -2.27 6.63
N SER A 167 -28.28 -3.06 7.71
CA SER A 167 -29.29 -4.07 8.10
C SER A 167 -28.83 -4.89 9.30
N LEU A 168 -29.77 -5.26 10.17
CA LEU A 168 -29.57 -6.21 11.28
C LEU A 168 -29.04 -7.59 10.83
N GLU A 169 -29.31 -8.00 9.59
CA GLU A 169 -28.77 -9.23 9.00
C GLU A 169 -27.25 -9.18 8.80
N SER A 170 -26.69 -8.04 8.38
CA SER A 170 -25.25 -7.90 8.20
C SER A 170 -24.48 -7.91 9.53
N ALA A 171 -25.09 -7.43 10.61
CA ALA A 171 -24.54 -7.52 11.96
C ALA A 171 -24.54 -8.97 12.50
N PHE A 172 -25.56 -9.76 12.17
CA PHE A 172 -25.62 -11.17 12.55
C PHE A 172 -24.64 -12.05 11.75
N ARG A 173 -24.39 -11.74 10.47
CA ARG A 173 -23.39 -12.45 9.67
C ARG A 173 -21.96 -12.20 10.17
N ASN A 174 -21.70 -11.03 10.74
CA ASN A 174 -20.41 -10.65 11.30
C ASN A 174 -20.22 -11.02 12.79
N SER A 175 -21.27 -11.46 13.49
CA SER A 175 -21.16 -11.89 14.91
C SER A 175 -20.72 -13.35 15.07
N LEU A 176 -20.62 -14.11 13.99
CA LEU A 176 -20.12 -15.50 13.97
C LEU A 176 -18.59 -15.62 13.72
N SER A 177 -17.82 -14.57 14.03
CA SER A 177 -16.37 -14.67 14.17
C SER A 177 -15.94 -14.05 15.52
N PRO A 178 -15.87 -14.83 16.61
CA PRO A 178 -15.59 -14.26 17.92
C PRO A 178 -14.08 -14.24 18.19
N LEU A 179 -13.51 -13.04 18.23
CA LEU A 179 -12.48 -12.53 19.15
C LEU A 179 -11.57 -11.52 18.44
N LEU A 180 -11.89 -10.22 18.51
CA LEU A 180 -10.93 -9.08 18.56
C LEU A 180 -11.59 -7.70 18.51
N MET A 181 -12.91 -7.62 18.77
CA MET A 181 -13.65 -6.36 18.75
C MET A 181 -13.78 -5.67 20.12
N PHE A 182 -12.89 -5.96 21.06
CA PHE A 182 -12.89 -5.27 22.35
C PHE A 182 -11.51 -4.66 22.64
N LEU A 183 -11.54 -3.35 22.85
CA LEU A 183 -10.51 -2.47 23.46
C LEU A 183 -9.54 -1.73 22.53
N ILE A 184 -10.03 -0.79 21.72
CA ILE A 184 -9.36 0.51 21.54
C ILE A 184 -10.43 1.61 21.35
N PRO A 185 -10.45 2.70 22.14
CA PRO A 185 -11.36 3.83 21.91
C PRO A 185 -10.90 4.61 20.67
N ILE A 186 -11.69 4.54 19.60
CA ILE A 186 -11.53 5.40 18.42
C ILE A 186 -12.08 6.78 18.79
N HIS A 187 -11.21 7.69 19.22
CA HIS A 187 -11.53 9.11 19.28
C HIS A 187 -10.82 9.89 18.17
N ARG A 188 -11.65 10.43 17.27
CA ARG A 188 -11.50 11.67 16.48
C ARG A 188 -10.14 11.94 15.83
N CYS A 189 -10.08 11.68 14.53
CA CYS A 189 -9.27 12.46 13.60
C CYS A 189 -10.15 12.86 12.40
N PHE A 190 -11.10 13.77 12.63
CA PHE A 190 -11.89 14.40 11.58
C PHE A 190 -12.30 15.81 12.03
N SER A 191 -11.60 16.81 11.53
CA SER A 191 -12.11 18.16 11.31
C SER A 191 -11.08 18.95 10.51
N HIS A 192 -11.56 19.69 9.50
CA HIS A 192 -10.85 20.62 8.59
C HIS A 192 -10.26 19.93 7.35
N LEU A 193 -10.59 20.28 6.11
CA LEU A 193 -11.28 21.44 5.52
C LEU A 193 -11.96 21.04 4.20
N SER A 194 -12.95 21.86 3.84
CA SER A 194 -13.84 21.76 2.69
C SER A 194 -13.21 22.16 1.35
N TYR A 195 -13.91 21.72 0.29
CA TYR A 195 -13.86 22.05 -1.14
C TYR A 195 -12.98 21.17 -2.02
#